data_AF-A0A7S2T5F6-F1
#
_entry.id   AF-A0A7S2T5F6-F1
#
_cell.length_a   1.000
_cell.length_b   1.000
_cell.length_c   1.000
_cell.angle_alpha   90.00
_cell.angle_beta   90.00
_cell.angle_gamma   90.00
#
_symmetry.space_group_name_H-M   'P 1'
#
loop_
_entity.id
_entity.type
_entity.pdbx_description
1 polymer ?
#
loop_
_entity_poly.entity_id
_entity_poly.type
_entity_poly.pdbx_seq_one_letter_code
_entity_poly.pdbx_strand_id
1 'polypeptide(L)'
;ETSQLWWAGKQMLPGKKLKDHIGKNEKTKIVGKLQKKGSGAPQREPAVDAETQKAMLSYYHKKQEEQKNLVADDEDDYTNSAWANPKALKSHFSGVGGSIRFK
;
A
#
# COMPACT_ATOMS: atom_id res chain seq x y z
N GLU A 1 -35.37 7.53 23.63
CA GLU A 1 -34.10 7.47 22.86
C GLU A 1 -32.97 7.97 23.74
N THR A 2 -31.91 7.19 23.95
CA THR A 2 -30.76 7.61 24.79
C THR A 2 -29.48 7.44 23.99
N SER A 3 -28.72 8.53 23.85
CA SER A 3 -27.44 8.55 23.13
C SER A 3 -26.28 8.50 24.13
N GLN A 4 -25.16 7.88 23.76
CA GLN A 4 -23.92 7.85 24.55
C GLN A 4 -22.91 8.81 23.93
N LEU A 5 -22.33 9.69 24.76
CA LEU A 5 -21.25 10.58 24.37
C LEU A 5 -19.91 9.92 24.70
N TRP A 6 -18.98 9.95 23.75
CA TRP A 6 -17.64 9.40 23.89
C TRP A 6 -16.61 10.48 23.64
N TRP A 7 -15.58 10.50 24.49
CA TRP A 7 -14.45 11.39 24.35
C TRP A 7 -13.16 10.64 24.70
N ALA A 8 -12.13 10.77 23.84
CA ALA A 8 -10.83 10.12 23.99
C ALA A 8 -10.89 8.61 24.31
N GLY A 9 -11.88 7.90 23.76
CA GLY A 9 -12.08 6.46 24.00
C GLY A 9 -12.75 6.10 25.33
N LYS A 10 -13.20 7.09 26.12
CA LYS A 10 -13.99 6.89 27.35
C LYS A 10 -15.43 7.32 27.14
N GLN A 11 -16.36 6.53 27.66
CA GLN A 11 -17.77 6.88 27.69
C GLN A 11 -18.01 7.94 28.78
N MET A 12 -18.70 9.01 28.40
CA MET A 12 -19.17 10.06 29.30
C MET A 12 -20.54 9.65 29.85
N LEU A 13 -20.61 9.32 31.13
CA LEU A 13 -21.86 8.95 31.77
C LEU A 13 -22.69 10.19 32.10
N PRO A 14 -24.02 10.18 31.84
CA PRO A 14 -24.90 11.24 32.28
C PRO A 14 -24.80 11.42 33.81
N GLY A 15 -24.63 12.66 34.27
CA GLY A 15 -24.52 13.00 35.70
C GLY A 15 -23.09 13.26 36.20
N LYS A 16 -22.05 12.87 35.46
CA LYS A 16 -20.67 13.30 35.76
C LYS A 16 -20.38 14.65 35.11
N LYS A 17 -19.62 15.51 35.80
CA LYS A 17 -19.26 16.83 35.24
C LYS A 17 -18.15 16.64 34.20
N LEU A 18 -18.15 17.46 33.15
CA LEU A 18 -17.09 17.43 32.12
C LEU A 18 -15.67 17.57 32.73
N LYS A 19 -15.55 18.37 33.80
CA LYS A 19 -14.29 18.57 34.54
C LYS A 19 -13.68 17.27 35.07
N ASP A 20 -14.50 16.27 35.38
CA ASP A 20 -14.02 15.00 35.94
C ASP A 20 -13.38 14.12 34.86
N HIS A 21 -13.66 14.42 33.59
CA HIS A 21 -13.11 13.72 32.44
C HIS A 21 -11.95 14.48 31.79
N ILE A 22 -12.03 15.82 31.73
CA ILE A 22 -11.08 16.68 30.99
C ILE A 22 -10.08 17.38 31.91
N GLY A 23 -10.41 17.55 33.20
CA GLY A 23 -9.61 18.30 34.17
C GLY A 23 -10.00 19.79 34.28
N LYS A 24 -9.19 20.56 35.02
CA LYS A 24 -9.33 22.02 35.17
C LYS A 24 -8.54 22.75 34.08
N ASN A 25 -9.04 22.75 32.85
CA ASN A 25 -8.53 23.63 31.79
C ASN A 25 -9.59 24.65 31.38
N GLU A 26 -9.20 25.92 31.31
CA GLU A 26 -10.10 27.05 31.04
C GLU A 26 -10.30 27.35 29.54
N LYS A 27 -9.44 26.83 28.67
CA LYS A 27 -9.57 26.95 27.21
C LYS A 27 -9.33 25.59 26.56
N THR A 28 -10.38 24.81 26.35
CA THR A 28 -10.28 23.50 25.68
C THR A 28 -11.38 23.30 24.66
N LYS A 29 -10.97 23.03 23.42
CA LYS A 29 -11.88 22.55 22.37
C LYS A 29 -11.96 21.03 22.48
N ILE A 30 -13.17 20.50 22.54
CA ILE A 30 -13.44 19.08 22.74
C ILE A 30 -14.12 18.56 21.48
N VAL A 31 -13.56 17.49 20.92
CA VAL A 31 -14.19 16.74 19.82
C VAL A 31 -14.66 15.41 20.41
N GLY A 32 -15.97 15.24 20.51
CA GLY A 32 -16.61 14.02 21.03
C GLY A 32 -17.45 13.34 19.95
N LYS A 33 -17.66 12.03 20.10
CA LYS A 33 -18.51 11.24 19.19
C LYS A 33 -19.79 10.83 19.92
N LEU A 34 -20.93 10.96 19.23
CA LEU A 34 -22.24 10.53 19.72
C LEU A 34 -22.60 9.19 19.06
N GLN A 35 -23.04 8.22 19.87
CA GLN A 35 -23.47 6.91 19.37
C GLN A 35 -24.74 6.42 20.06
N LYS A 36 -25.40 5.43 19.43
CA LYS A 36 -26.54 4.73 20.03
C LYS A 36 -26.09 3.94 21.26
N LYS A 37 -26.96 3.88 22.27
CA LYS A 37 -26.70 3.14 23.50
C LYS A 37 -26.45 1.65 23.20
N GLY A 38 -25.29 1.14 23.62
CA GLY A 38 -24.90 -0.26 23.41
C GLY A 38 -24.00 -0.52 22.20
N SER A 39 -23.68 0.50 21.39
CA SER A 39 -22.81 0.38 20.21
C SER A 39 -21.31 0.23 20.52
N GLY A 40 -20.93 0.15 21.80
CA GLY A 40 -19.53 0.07 22.22
C GLY A 40 -18.76 1.38 22.04
N ALA A 41 -17.43 1.30 22.13
CA ALA A 41 -16.55 2.45 21.91
C ALA A 41 -16.54 2.84 20.42
N PRO A 42 -16.54 4.14 20.09
CA PRO A 42 -16.53 4.58 18.72
C PRO A 42 -15.24 4.15 18.04
N GLN A 43 -15.38 3.56 16.85
CA GLN A 43 -14.25 3.17 16.03
C GLN A 43 -13.41 4.42 15.70
N ARG A 44 -12.09 4.27 15.82
CA ARG A 44 -11.15 5.27 15.34
C ARG A 44 -11.29 5.35 13.83
N GLU A 45 -11.48 6.57 13.32
CA GLU A 45 -11.42 6.77 11.88
C GLU A 45 -10.00 6.44 11.40
N PRO A 46 -9.85 5.74 10.27
CA PRO A 46 -8.54 5.52 9.70
C PRO A 46 -7.92 6.88 9.38
N ALA A 47 -6.64 7.05 9.72
CA ALA A 47 -5.92 8.32 9.52
C ALA A 47 -5.75 8.68 8.03
N VAL A 48 -6.07 7.74 7.15
CA VAL A 48 -5.91 7.83 5.70
C VAL A 48 -7.26 7.48 5.09
N ASP A 49 -7.71 8.30 4.16
CA ASP A 49 -8.93 8.06 3.40
C ASP A 49 -8.80 6.78 2.54
N ALA A 50 -9.92 6.14 2.22
CA ALA A 50 -9.91 4.84 1.53
C ALA A 50 -9.22 4.94 0.16
N GLU A 51 -9.37 6.07 -0.53
CA GLU A 51 -8.76 6.31 -1.85
C GLU A 51 -7.24 6.46 -1.74
N THR A 52 -6.77 7.20 -0.73
CA THR A 52 -5.33 7.41 -0.49
C THR A 52 -4.64 6.13 -0.03
N GLN A 53 -5.33 5.29 0.75
CA GLN A 53 -4.81 3.97 1.11
C GLN A 53 -4.63 3.09 -0.14
N LYS A 54 -5.62 3.05 -1.04
CA LYS A 54 -5.54 2.26 -2.28
C LYS A 54 -4.41 2.75 -3.20
N ALA A 55 -4.25 4.06 -3.36
CA ALA A 55 -3.17 4.66 -4.15
C ALA A 55 -1.77 4.35 -3.56
N MET A 56 -1.67 4.33 -2.24
CA MET A 56 -0.44 3.97 -1.55
C MET A 56 -0.07 2.49 -1.80
N LEU A 57 -1.03 1.58 -1.66
CA LEU A 57 -0.84 0.15 -1.93
C LEU A 57 -0.43 -0.10 -3.39
N SER A 58 -1.07 0.54 -4.37
CA SER A 58 -0.73 0.36 -5.79
C SER A 58 0.67 0.89 -6.12
N TYR A 59 1.07 2.01 -5.53
CA TYR A 59 2.41 2.56 -5.70
C TYR A 59 3.50 1.60 -5.17
N TYR A 60 3.30 1.06 -3.96
CA TYR A 60 4.26 0.12 -3.37
C TYR A 60 4.35 -1.19 -4.16
N HIS A 61 3.23 -1.70 -4.67
CA HIS A 61 3.23 -2.90 -5.51
C HIS A 61 4.03 -2.69 -6.79
N LYS A 62 3.77 -1.59 -7.51
CA LYS A 62 4.48 -1.25 -8.75
C LYS A 62 5.99 -1.11 -8.51
N LYS A 63 6.38 -0.42 -7.44
CA LYS A 63 7.77 -0.27 -7.02
C LYS A 63 8.45 -1.62 -6.75
N GLN A 64 7.77 -2.53 -6.07
CA GLN A 64 8.31 -3.86 -5.79
C GLN A 64 8.47 -4.69 -7.06
N GLU A 65 7.51 -4.63 -7.98
CA GLU A 65 7.62 -5.32 -9.28
C GLU A 65 8.76 -4.75 -10.13
N GLU A 66 8.90 -3.43 -10.22
CA GLU A 66 10.01 -2.77 -10.91
C GLU A 66 11.36 -3.21 -10.33
N GLN A 67 11.48 -3.23 -9.00
CA GLN A 67 12.70 -3.67 -8.33
C GLN A 67 12.99 -5.15 -8.59
N LYS A 68 11.96 -6.00 -8.56
CA LYS A 68 12.09 -7.44 -8.87
C LYS A 68 12.51 -7.66 -10.31
N ASN A 69 11.96 -6.89 -11.25
CA ASN A 69 12.32 -7.00 -12.67
C ASN A 69 13.75 -6.54 -12.91
N LEU A 70 14.19 -5.44 -12.28
CA LEU A 70 15.56 -4.96 -12.36
C LEU A 70 16.57 -6.02 -11.87
N VAL A 71 16.25 -6.70 -10.77
CA VAL A 71 17.10 -7.79 -10.26
C VAL A 71 17.15 -8.99 -11.23
N ALA A 72 16.06 -9.27 -11.94
CA ALA A 72 16.00 -10.39 -12.87
C ALA A 72 16.71 -10.12 -14.21
N ASP A 73 16.69 -8.89 -14.72
CA ASP A 73 17.27 -8.54 -16.03
C ASP A 73 18.81 -8.53 -16.02
N ASP A 74 19.48 -8.40 -14.86
CA ASP A 74 20.94 -8.27 -14.79
C ASP A 74 21.72 -9.60 -14.93
N GLU A 75 21.09 -10.78 -14.75
CA GLU A 75 21.85 -12.04 -14.58
C GLU A 75 22.08 -12.87 -15.86
N ASP A 76 21.21 -12.84 -16.90
CA ASP A 76 21.30 -13.81 -18.01
C ASP A 76 21.25 -13.22 -19.45
N ASP A 77 20.83 -11.97 -19.63
CA ASP A 77 20.61 -11.39 -20.98
C ASP A 77 21.92 -11.02 -21.70
N TYR A 78 22.96 -10.65 -20.96
CA TYR A 78 24.28 -10.36 -21.53
C TYR A 78 24.90 -11.60 -22.21
N THR A 79 24.74 -12.76 -21.58
CA THR A 79 25.38 -14.03 -21.98
C THR A 79 24.74 -14.67 -23.22
N ASN A 80 23.45 -14.45 -23.45
CA ASN A 80 22.70 -14.99 -24.60
C ASN A 80 22.48 -13.98 -25.74
N SER A 81 23.00 -12.76 -25.61
CA SER A 81 22.78 -11.71 -26.59
C SER A 81 23.33 -12.06 -27.98
N ALA A 82 22.57 -11.74 -29.03
CA ALA A 82 22.99 -11.95 -30.42
C ALA A 82 24.28 -11.17 -30.78
N TRP A 83 24.54 -10.07 -30.07
CA TRP A 83 25.76 -9.28 -30.18
C TRP A 83 27.00 -10.00 -29.63
N ALA A 84 26.87 -10.79 -28.57
CA ALA A 84 27.96 -11.53 -27.96
C ALA A 84 28.34 -12.81 -28.74
N ASN A 85 27.65 -13.15 -29.83
CA ASN A 85 27.91 -14.38 -30.59
C ASN A 85 29.11 -14.22 -31.55
N PRO A 86 30.30 -14.79 -31.24
CA PRO A 86 31.49 -14.65 -32.08
C PRO A 86 31.39 -15.40 -33.42
N LYS A 87 30.36 -16.24 -33.59
CA LYS A 87 30.10 -17.02 -34.80
C LYS A 87 28.99 -16.41 -35.66
N ALA A 88 28.39 -15.28 -35.27
CA ALA A 88 27.28 -14.66 -35.98
C ALA A 88 27.61 -14.34 -37.45
N LEU A 89 28.75 -13.70 -37.69
CA LEU A 89 29.22 -13.38 -39.05
C LEU A 89 29.49 -14.66 -39.86
N LYS A 90 30.11 -15.67 -39.22
CA LYS A 90 30.40 -16.96 -39.85
C LYS A 90 29.11 -17.67 -40.26
N SER A 91 28.10 -17.72 -39.39
CA SER A 91 26.79 -18.31 -39.72
C SER A 91 26.06 -17.56 -40.83
N HIS A 92 26.22 -16.23 -40.90
CA HIS A 92 25.64 -15.41 -41.96
C HIS A 92 26.27 -15.71 -43.33
N PHE A 93 27.60 -15.91 -43.37
CA PHE A 93 28.32 -16.17 -44.62
C PHE A 93 28.32 -17.64 -45.03
N SER A 94 28.27 -18.58 -44.08
CA SER A 94 28.37 -20.01 -44.37
C SER A 94 27.05 -20.68 -44.73
N GLY A 95 25.91 -19.97 -44.65
CA GLY A 95 24.58 -20.51 -45.00
C GLY A 95 24.06 -21.65 -44.11
N VAL A 96 24.77 -22.00 -43.03
CA VAL A 96 24.52 -23.17 -42.17
C VAL A 96 23.52 -22.87 -41.04
N GLY A 97 23.05 -21.62 -40.92
CA GLY A 97 22.11 -21.20 -39.86
C GLY A 97 20.63 -21.33 -40.19
N GLY A 98 20.26 -21.59 -41.46
CA GLY A 98 18.89 -21.82 -41.87
C GLY A 98 18.63 -23.31 -42.06
N SER A 99 17.59 -23.84 -41.43
CA SER A 99 17.09 -25.21 -41.66
C SER A 99 16.92 -25.49 -43.16
N ILE A 100 17.91 -26.12 -43.78
CA ILE A 100 17.84 -26.60 -45.16
C ILE A 100 16.90 -27.81 -45.12
N ARG A 101 15.63 -27.59 -45.48
CA ARG A 101 14.70 -28.69 -45.74
C ARG A 101 15.04 -29.29 -47.10
N PHE A 102 15.59 -30.49 -47.10
CA PHE A 102 15.66 -31.32 -48.30
C PHE A 102 14.24 -31.80 -48.64
N LYS A 103 13.86 -31.66 -49.91
CA LYS A 103 12.57 -32.08 -50.46
C LYS A 103 12.57 -33.58 -50.75
#